data_AF-A0A0V7YWD4-F1
#
_entry.id   AF-A0A0V7YWD4-F1
#
_cell.length_a   1.000
_cell.length_b   1.000
_cell.length_c   1.000
_cell.angle_alpha   90.00
_cell.angle_beta   90.00
_cell.angle_gamma   90.00
#
_symmetry.space_group_name_H-M   'P 1'
#
loop_
_entity.id
_entity.type
_entity.pdbx_description
1 polymer ?
#
loop_
_entity_poly.entity_id
_entity_poly.type
_entity_poly.pdbx_seq_one_letter_code
_entity_poly.pdbx_strand_id
1 'polypeptide(L)' 'MHKRAVFQSLTRRLDGFTRGLGLDELTVRTMVETVVADMPDQSDEERLTEALRRMNVASA' A
#
# COMPACT_ATOMS: atom_id res chain seq x y z
N MET A 1 -17.40 -0.29 7.30
CA MET A 1 -17.15 1.04 6.70
C MET A 1 -15.69 1.50 6.79
N HIS A 2 -14.91 1.13 7.83
CA HIS A 2 -13.52 1.62 8.01
C HIS A 2 -12.49 1.17 6.96
N LYS A 3 -12.50 -0.11 6.54
CA LYS A 3 -11.50 -0.66 5.61
C LYS A 3 -11.38 0.11 4.28
N ARG A 4 -12.49 0.64 3.76
CA ARG A 4 -12.52 1.34 2.47
C ARG A 4 -11.91 2.74 2.54
N ALA A 5 -12.04 3.43 3.67
CA ALA A 5 -11.44 4.73 3.90
C ALA A 5 -9.91 4.63 4.11
N VAL A 6 -9.48 3.62 4.87
CA VAL A 6 -8.06 3.28 5.06
C VAL A 6 -7.40 2.97 3.72
N PHE A 7 -8.04 2.12 2.92
CA PHE A 7 -7.54 1.75 1.60
C PHE A 7 -7.35 2.96 0.67
N GLN A 8 -8.34 3.87 0.60
CA GLN A 8 -8.24 5.07 -0.23
C GLN A 8 -7.13 6.03 0.24
N SER A 9 -6.96 6.17 1.56
CA SER A 9 -5.89 6.99 2.15
C SER A 9 -4.50 6.47 1.79
N LEU A 10 -4.28 5.16 1.95
CA LEU A 10 -3.01 4.51 1.63
C LEU A 10 -2.70 4.57 0.13
N THR A 11 -3.69 4.27 -0.72
CA THR A 11 -3.53 4.30 -2.18
C THR A 11 -3.12 5.68 -2.68
N ARG A 12 -3.74 6.76 -2.15
CA ARG A 12 -3.40 8.14 -2.54
C ARG A 12 -1.97 8.54 -2.13
N ARG A 13 -1.48 8.04 -0.98
CA ARG A 13 -0.11 8.29 -0.52
C ARG A 13 0.92 7.52 -1.36
N LEU A 14 0.54 6.34 -1.85
CA LEU A 14 1.41 5.47 -2.63
C LEU A 14 1.44 5.81 -4.13
N ASP A 15 0.38 6.41 -4.69
CA ASP A 15 0.35 6.82 -6.12
C ASP A 15 1.51 7.77 -6.49
N GLY A 16 1.90 8.64 -5.57
CA GLY A 16 3.07 9.53 -5.77
C GLY A 16 4.41 8.79 -5.75
N PHE A 17 4.50 7.68 -5.01
CA PHE A 17 5.71 6.86 -4.89
C PHE A 17 5.90 5.92 -6.08
N THR A 18 4.79 5.39 -6.60
CA THR A 18 4.79 4.34 -7.62
C THR A 18 5.05 4.87 -9.02
N ARG A 19 4.69 6.13 -9.29
CA ARG A 19 5.16 6.86 -10.50
C ARG A 19 6.67 6.95 -10.60
N GLY A 20 7.39 6.91 -9.47
CA GLY A 20 8.86 6.89 -9.45
C GLY A 20 9.47 5.49 -9.67
N LEU A 21 8.69 4.42 -9.49
CA LEU A 21 9.14 3.03 -9.54
C LEU A 21 8.68 2.26 -10.78
N GLY A 22 7.82 2.86 -11.61
CA GLY A 22 7.25 2.18 -12.79
C GLY A 22 6.27 1.06 -12.44
N LEU A 23 5.76 1.03 -11.20
CA LEU A 23 4.78 0.06 -10.76
C LEU A 23 3.38 0.49 -11.23
N ASP A 24 2.63 -0.44 -11.79
CA ASP A 24 1.26 -0.18 -12.24
C ASP A 24 0.29 -0.07 -11.06
N GLU A 25 -0.77 0.73 -11.22
CA GLU A 25 -1.77 1.00 -10.18
C GLU A 25 -2.45 -0.28 -9.65
N LEU A 26 -2.60 -1.32 -10.49
CA LEU A 26 -3.19 -2.59 -10.10
C LEU A 26 -2.26 -3.36 -9.15
N THR A 27 -0.96 -3.43 -9.47
CA THR A 27 0.06 -4.01 -8.57
C THR A 27 0.06 -3.28 -7.22
N VAL A 28 -0.02 -1.96 -7.25
CA VAL A 28 -0.05 -1.11 -6.06
C VAL A 28 -1.26 -1.40 -5.19
N ARG A 29 -2.44 -1.44 -5.79
CA ARG A 29 -3.68 -1.80 -5.09
C ARG A 29 -3.59 -3.18 -4.47
N THR A 30 -3.17 -4.18 -5.23
CA THR A 30 -3.09 -5.57 -4.74
C THR A 30 -2.13 -5.69 -3.55
N MET A 31 -1.01 -4.97 -3.58
CA MET A 31 -0.08 -4.94 -2.45
C MET A 31 -0.70 -4.30 -1.21
N VAL A 32 -1.39 -3.16 -1.37
CA VAL A 32 -2.08 -2.48 -0.25
C VAL A 32 -3.19 -3.35 0.34
N GLU A 33 -3.98 -4.01 -0.51
CA GLU A 33 -5.03 -4.96 -0.07
C GLU A 33 -4.44 -6.11 0.74
N THR A 34 -3.31 -6.67 0.28
CA THR A 34 -2.60 -7.75 0.97
C THR A 34 -2.08 -7.27 2.33
N VAL A 35 -1.48 -6.10 2.42
CA VAL A 35 -0.96 -5.56 3.69
C VAL A 35 -2.09 -5.27 4.68
N VAL A 36 -3.23 -4.73 4.23
CA VAL A 36 -4.39 -4.50 5.10
C VAL A 36 -4.99 -5.83 5.59
N ALA A 37 -4.93 -6.89 4.77
CA ALA A 37 -5.40 -8.22 5.16
C ALA A 37 -4.44 -8.92 6.14
N ASP A 38 -3.13 -8.79 5.92
CA ASP A 38 -2.07 -9.40 6.75
C ASP A 38 -1.94 -8.69 8.11
N MET A 39 -2.23 -7.39 8.18
CA MET A 39 -2.01 -6.54 9.35
C MET A 39 -3.32 -5.89 9.84
N PRO A 40 -4.36 -6.67 10.22
CA PRO A 40 -5.70 -6.14 10.54
C PRO A 40 -5.75 -5.31 11.83
N ASP A 41 -4.81 -5.52 12.76
CA ASP A 41 -4.78 -4.83 14.06
C ASP A 41 -3.73 -3.71 14.15
N GLN A 42 -2.93 -3.54 13.10
CA GLN A 42 -1.87 -2.54 13.05
C GLN A 42 -2.41 -1.17 12.61
N SER A 43 -1.69 -0.12 12.97
CA SER A 43 -2.02 1.24 12.55
C SER A 43 -1.85 1.43 11.04
N ASP A 44 -2.50 2.45 10.49
CA ASP A 44 -2.37 2.80 9.08
C ASP A 44 -0.94 3.22 8.71
N GLU A 45 -0.17 3.76 9.67
CA GLU A 45 1.23 4.14 9.48
C GLU A 45 2.15 2.91 9.37
N GLU A 46 1.93 1.90 10.22
CA GLU A 46 2.66 0.62 10.15
C GLU A 46 2.34 -0.11 8.84
N ARG A 47 1.07 -0.12 8.43
CA ARG A 47 0.65 -0.66 7.12
C ARG A 47 1.29 0.08 5.95
N LEU A 48 1.35 1.41 6.02
CA LEU A 48 2.01 2.21 4.97
C LEU A 48 3.50 1.86 4.86
N THR A 49 4.17 1.73 6.00
CA THR A 49 5.60 1.39 6.06
C THR A 49 5.87 0.01 5.45
N GLU A 50 5.06 -1.00 5.78
CA GLU A 50 5.21 -2.34 5.22
C GLU A 50 4.85 -2.38 3.73
N ALA A 51 3.82 -1.65 3.29
CA ALA A 51 3.48 -1.55 1.87
C ALA A 51 4.65 -0.95 1.06
N LEU A 52 5.25 0.14 1.54
CA LEU A 52 6.44 0.75 0.93
C LEU A 52 7.63 -0.23 0.88
N ARG A 53 7.85 -0.99 1.96
CA ARG A 53 8.91 -2.00 2.03
C ARG A 53 8.72 -3.09 0.98
N ARG A 54 7.51 -3.64 0.87
CA ARG A 54 7.16 -4.69 -0.10
C ARG A 54 7.25 -4.19 -1.54
N MET A 55 6.82 -2.96 -1.81
CA MET A 55 6.96 -2.32 -3.12
C MET A 55 8.42 -2.16 -3.52
N ASN A 56 9.28 -1.70 -2.61
CA ASN A 56 10.70 -1.51 -2.87
C ASN A 56 11.42 -2.83 -3.20
N VAL A 57 11.02 -3.93 -2.54
CA VAL A 57 11.53 -5.29 -2.86
C VAL A 57 11.05 -5.77 -4.22
N ALA A 58 9.81 -5.47 -4.62
CA ALA A 58 9.28 -5.90 -5.92
C ALA A 58 9.80 -5.07 -7.11
N SER A 59 10.30 -3.86 -6.86
CA SER A 59 10.89 -2.99 -7.88
C SER A 59 12.42 -3.15 -8.04
N ALA A 60 13.06 -3.94 -7.18
CA ALA A 60 14.50 -4.23 -7.22
C ALA A 60 14.81 -5.48 -8.06
#